data_AF-A0A8T5AFC0-F1
#
_entry.id   AF-A0A8T5AFC0-F1
#
_cell.length_a   1.000
_cell.length_b   1.000
_cell.length_c   1.000
_cell.angle_alpha   90.00
_cell.angle_beta   90.00
_cell.angle_gamma   90.00
#
_symmetry.space_group_name_H-M   'P 1'
#
loop_
_entity.id
_entity.type
_entity.pdbx_description
1 polymer ?
#
loop_
_entity_poly.entity_id
_entity_poly.type
_entity_poly.pdbx_seq_one_letter_code
_entity_poly.pdbx_strand_id
1 'polypeptide(L)'
;MKSRFKLVAFDLDGTLTRITSVWEYLHTRFGTIGKARVNADLFFRGCISYEEWARLDTSLWRGIPAKDVMEALSEIEYVDGAEYVMDALRSAGVRTLIISAGLQELADIAARRLGVDYAIANRLVVVDGILTGGIEVRVGIGDKGRILRSFMEFLCIDRGAVAAVGDDISDISLFEEAGFRIAFNPKVEAVRKVADVVVESADLRSILPYLMEF
;
A
#
# COMPACT_ATOMS: atom_id res chain seq x y z
N MET A 1 7.96 25.90 0.34
CA MET A 1 7.97 24.94 -0.79
C MET A 1 6.55 24.87 -1.34
N LYS A 2 6.38 24.82 -2.66
CA LYS A 2 5.07 24.67 -3.30
C LYS A 2 5.01 23.32 -4.02
N SER A 3 3.81 22.84 -4.31
CA SER A 3 3.61 21.67 -5.17
C SER A 3 2.51 21.99 -6.18
N ARG A 4 2.71 21.54 -7.43
CA ARG A 4 1.65 21.53 -8.44
C ARG A 4 0.59 20.46 -8.17
N PHE A 5 0.92 19.46 -7.35
CA PHE A 5 0.00 18.39 -6.98
C PHE A 5 -0.91 18.82 -5.82
N LYS A 6 -2.09 18.21 -5.78
CA LYS A 6 -3.09 18.36 -4.72
C LYS A 6 -3.31 17.06 -3.95
N LEU A 7 -2.97 15.92 -4.57
CA LEU A 7 -3.00 14.60 -3.97
C LEU A 7 -1.76 13.81 -4.37
N VAL A 8 -1.15 13.12 -3.42
CA VAL A 8 -0.17 12.05 -3.68
C VAL A 8 -0.70 10.75 -3.11
N ALA A 9 -0.90 9.76 -3.98
CA ALA A 9 -1.27 8.40 -3.61
C ALA A 9 -0.01 7.53 -3.50
N PHE A 10 0.06 6.74 -2.44
CA PHE A 10 1.18 5.86 -2.14
C PHE A 10 0.69 4.42 -2.03
N ASP A 11 1.45 3.50 -2.63
CA ASP A 11 1.52 2.14 -2.11
C ASP A 11 2.14 2.10 -0.70
N LEU A 12 1.99 0.99 0.01
CA LEU A 12 2.49 0.79 1.36
C LEU A 12 3.68 -0.17 1.42
N ASP A 13 3.55 -1.36 0.85
CA ASP A 13 4.44 -2.51 1.07
C ASP A 13 5.56 -2.53 0.00
N GLY A 14 6.75 -2.06 0.36
CA GLY A 14 7.87 -1.89 -0.57
C GLY A 14 8.07 -0.43 -0.99
N THR A 15 7.08 0.42 -0.68
CA THR A 15 7.11 1.86 -0.95
C THR A 15 7.32 2.70 0.31
N LEU A 16 6.38 2.64 1.26
CA LEU A 16 6.48 3.38 2.53
C LEU A 16 7.07 2.53 3.65
N THR A 17 6.87 1.22 3.59
CA THR A 17 7.44 0.24 4.52
C THR A 17 8.57 -0.55 3.87
N ARG A 18 9.53 -1.02 4.68
CA ARG A 18 10.68 -1.81 4.20
C ARG A 18 10.32 -3.24 3.84
N ILE A 19 9.21 -3.75 4.35
CA ILE A 19 8.71 -5.07 3.97
C ILE A 19 8.15 -5.01 2.55
N THR A 20 8.27 -6.09 1.80
CA THR A 20 7.74 -6.17 0.43
C THR A 20 6.31 -6.70 0.36
N SER A 21 5.82 -7.31 1.46
CA SER A 21 4.48 -7.87 1.58
C SER A 21 4.14 -8.11 3.05
N VAL A 22 3.09 -7.46 3.55
CA VAL A 22 2.56 -7.67 4.90
C VAL A 22 2.02 -9.09 5.08
N TRP A 23 1.52 -9.69 4.00
CA TRP A 23 1.05 -11.07 3.97
C TRP A 23 2.19 -12.04 4.27
N GLU A 24 3.30 -11.95 3.54
CA GLU A 24 4.47 -12.80 3.77
C GLU A 24 5.09 -12.57 5.15
N TYR A 25 5.14 -11.30 5.59
CA TYR A 25 5.63 -10.93 6.92
C TYR A 25 4.84 -11.64 8.04
N LEU A 26 3.50 -11.52 8.04
CA LEU A 26 2.67 -12.16 9.07
C LEU A 26 2.66 -13.69 8.95
N HIS A 27 2.66 -14.24 7.74
CA HIS A 27 2.77 -15.68 7.56
C HIS A 27 4.07 -16.25 8.10
N THR A 28 5.18 -15.50 7.97
CA THR A 28 6.45 -15.87 8.56
C THR A 28 6.39 -15.79 10.09
N ARG A 29 5.86 -14.69 10.63
CA ARG A 29 5.71 -14.46 12.08
C ARG A 29 4.86 -15.55 12.75
N PHE A 30 3.78 -15.98 12.11
CA PHE A 30 2.86 -16.99 12.63
C PHE A 30 3.16 -18.43 12.19
N GLY A 31 4.28 -18.66 11.49
CA GLY A 31 4.69 -20.01 11.07
C GLY A 31 3.77 -20.67 10.04
N THR A 32 3.04 -19.88 9.25
CA THR A 32 2.07 -20.36 8.25
C THR A 32 2.55 -20.21 6.80
N ILE A 33 3.76 -19.68 6.58
CA ILE A 33 4.34 -19.39 5.25
C ILE A 33 4.34 -20.58 4.29
N GLY A 34 4.53 -21.81 4.79
CA GLY A 34 4.50 -23.01 3.95
C GLY A 34 3.14 -23.21 3.26
N LYS A 35 2.04 -22.99 3.98
CA LYS A 35 0.67 -23.10 3.44
C LYS A 35 0.30 -21.91 2.58
N ALA A 36 0.70 -20.69 3.01
CA ALA A 36 0.45 -19.47 2.26
C ALA A 36 1.06 -19.50 0.84
N ARG A 37 2.27 -20.05 0.70
CA ARG A 37 2.91 -20.23 -0.61
C ARG A 37 2.11 -21.11 -1.57
N VAL A 38 1.42 -22.14 -1.06
CA VAL A 38 0.53 -22.98 -1.88
C VAL A 38 -0.68 -22.18 -2.36
N ASN A 39 -1.29 -21.40 -1.48
CA ASN A 39 -2.42 -20.55 -1.86
C ASN A 39 -2.02 -19.47 -2.88
N ALA A 40 -0.84 -18.84 -2.68
CA ALA A 40 -0.31 -17.85 -3.61
C ALA A 40 -0.04 -18.44 -5.01
N ASP A 41 0.52 -19.65 -5.10
CA ASP A 41 0.73 -20.34 -6.39
C ASP A 41 -0.60 -20.58 -7.12
N LEU A 42 -1.66 -20.97 -6.41
CA LEU A 42 -3.00 -21.12 -7.00
C LEU A 42 -3.52 -19.78 -7.56
N PHE A 43 -3.32 -18.69 -6.83
CA PHE A 43 -3.72 -17.36 -7.28
C PHE A 43 -2.95 -16.91 -8.52
N PHE A 44 -1.61 -17.00 -8.50
CA PHE A 44 -0.79 -16.55 -9.63
C PHE A 44 -0.96 -17.41 -10.88
N ARG A 45 -1.39 -18.68 -10.74
CA ARG A 45 -1.81 -19.53 -11.87
C ARG A 45 -3.21 -19.20 -12.39
N GLY A 46 -3.93 -18.29 -11.75
CA GLY A 46 -5.31 -17.94 -12.08
C GLY A 46 -6.33 -19.03 -11.71
N CYS A 47 -5.96 -19.97 -10.82
CA CYS A 47 -6.87 -21.02 -10.38
C CYS A 47 -7.92 -20.52 -9.38
N ILE A 48 -7.60 -19.44 -8.65
CA ILE A 48 -8.48 -18.78 -7.69
C ILE A 48 -8.38 -17.27 -7.86
N SER A 49 -9.44 -16.56 -7.50
CA SER A 49 -9.49 -15.10 -7.44
C SER A 49 -8.66 -14.55 -6.28
N TYR A 50 -8.38 -13.25 -6.31
CA TYR A 50 -7.71 -12.55 -5.19
C TYR A 50 -8.52 -12.65 -3.89
N GLU A 51 -9.85 -12.57 -3.97
CA GLU A 51 -10.71 -12.68 -2.79
C GLU A 51 -10.69 -14.08 -2.19
N GLU A 52 -10.72 -15.12 -3.04
CA GLU A 52 -10.55 -16.51 -2.60
C GLU A 52 -9.19 -16.74 -1.95
N TRP A 53 -8.12 -16.21 -2.55
CA TRP A 53 -6.76 -16.28 -1.99
C TRP A 53 -6.69 -15.61 -0.61
N ALA A 54 -7.17 -14.37 -0.49
CA ALA A 54 -7.14 -13.63 0.77
C ALA A 54 -7.92 -14.34 1.88
N ARG A 55 -9.06 -14.97 1.55
CA ARG A 55 -9.83 -15.80 2.50
C ARG A 55 -9.07 -17.06 2.90
N LEU A 56 -8.41 -17.75 1.97
CA LEU A 56 -7.59 -18.92 2.27
C LEU A 56 -6.42 -18.55 3.18
N ASP A 57 -5.71 -17.47 2.90
CA ASP A 57 -4.55 -17.02 3.70
C ASP A 57 -4.98 -16.58 5.10
N THR A 58 -6.04 -15.78 5.22
CA THR A 58 -6.54 -15.38 6.54
C THR A 58 -7.12 -16.53 7.34
N SER A 59 -7.65 -17.58 6.69
CA SER A 59 -8.12 -18.79 7.40
C SER A 59 -7.00 -19.49 8.19
N LEU A 60 -5.73 -19.34 7.75
CA LEU A 60 -4.56 -19.87 8.43
C LEU A 60 -4.26 -19.15 9.75
N TRP A 61 -4.85 -17.96 9.95
CA TRP A 61 -4.68 -17.13 11.14
C TRP A 61 -5.87 -17.21 12.12
N ARG A 62 -6.85 -18.09 11.86
CA ARG A 62 -8.00 -18.28 12.75
C ARG A 62 -7.52 -18.63 14.17
N GLY A 63 -8.08 -17.95 15.17
CA GLY A 63 -7.77 -18.18 16.58
C GLY A 63 -6.58 -17.36 17.10
N ILE A 64 -5.84 -16.68 16.23
CA ILE A 64 -4.77 -15.78 16.66
C ILE A 64 -5.39 -14.54 17.34
N PRO A 65 -4.88 -14.11 18.51
CA PRO A 65 -5.27 -12.84 19.11
C PRO A 65 -4.96 -11.65 18.20
N ALA A 66 -5.91 -10.74 18.03
CA ALA A 66 -5.72 -9.53 17.22
C ALA A 66 -4.58 -8.64 17.75
N LYS A 67 -4.33 -8.66 19.05
CA LYS A 67 -3.19 -7.96 19.67
C LYS A 67 -1.85 -8.46 19.14
N ASP A 68 -1.70 -9.75 18.83
CA ASP A 68 -0.45 -10.35 18.37
C ASP A 68 -0.16 -9.89 16.92
N VAL A 69 -1.21 -9.70 16.12
CA VAL A 69 -1.11 -9.06 14.80
C VAL A 69 -0.66 -7.60 14.96
N MET A 70 -1.32 -6.84 15.83
CA MET A 70 -0.97 -5.43 16.04
C MET A 70 0.46 -5.24 16.55
N GLU A 71 0.92 -6.11 17.45
CA GLU A 71 2.30 -6.13 17.93
C GLU A 71 3.29 -6.38 16.79
N ALA A 72 3.08 -7.44 16.00
CA ALA A 72 3.91 -7.73 14.84
C ALA A 72 3.93 -6.58 13.84
N LEU A 73 2.77 -5.98 13.52
CA LEU A 73 2.71 -4.87 12.57
C LEU A 73 3.40 -3.60 13.09
N SER A 74 3.46 -3.41 14.41
CA SER A 74 4.14 -2.24 15.01
C SER A 74 5.67 -2.31 14.93
N GLU A 75 6.23 -3.50 14.71
CA GLU A 75 7.67 -3.74 14.52
C GLU A 75 8.12 -3.40 13.08
N ILE A 76 7.20 -3.19 12.15
CA ILE A 76 7.54 -2.92 10.74
C ILE A 76 8.20 -1.54 10.60
N GLU A 77 9.39 -1.54 10.01
CA GLU A 77 10.14 -0.31 9.71
C GLU A 77 9.62 0.39 8.45
N TYR A 78 9.69 1.72 8.49
CA TYR A 78 9.42 2.57 7.33
C TYR A 78 10.69 2.80 6.52
N VAL A 79 10.52 3.09 5.23
CA VAL A 79 11.61 3.58 4.39
C VAL A 79 12.12 4.91 4.95
N ASP A 80 13.45 5.09 4.95
CA ASP A 80 14.06 6.31 5.49
C ASP A 80 13.47 7.54 4.79
N GLY A 81 13.19 8.59 5.56
CA GLY A 81 12.63 9.82 5.01
C GLY A 81 11.12 9.80 4.72
N ALA A 82 10.40 8.69 4.96
CA ALA A 82 8.95 8.64 4.75
C ALA A 82 8.19 9.73 5.52
N GLU A 83 8.49 9.90 6.80
CA GLU A 83 7.88 10.94 7.65
C GLU A 83 8.18 12.35 7.13
N TYR A 84 9.44 12.59 6.73
CA TYR A 84 9.84 13.88 6.15
C TYR A 84 9.09 14.20 4.85
N VAL A 85 8.89 13.20 3.99
CA VAL A 85 8.13 13.37 2.74
C VAL A 85 6.68 13.74 3.04
N MET A 86 6.02 13.04 3.98
CA MET A 86 4.65 13.37 4.36
C MET A 86 4.54 14.76 4.98
N ASP A 87 5.49 15.14 5.82
CA ASP A 87 5.55 16.47 6.42
C ASP A 87 5.75 17.59 5.38
N ALA A 88 6.61 17.35 4.39
CA ALA A 88 6.84 18.29 3.29
C ALA A 88 5.58 18.47 2.43
N LEU A 89 4.89 17.37 2.10
CA LEU A 89 3.63 17.38 1.34
C LEU A 89 2.53 18.12 2.12
N ARG A 90 2.36 17.78 3.40
CA ARG A 90 1.39 18.44 4.30
C ARG A 90 1.66 19.94 4.41
N SER A 91 2.93 20.33 4.59
CA SER A 91 3.33 21.74 4.66
C SER A 91 3.05 22.53 3.37
N ALA A 92 2.99 21.83 2.23
CA ALA A 92 2.62 22.41 0.94
C ALA A 92 1.10 22.34 0.65
N GLY A 93 0.29 21.85 1.60
CA GLY A 93 -1.15 21.71 1.44
C GLY A 93 -1.56 20.58 0.48
N VAL A 94 -0.69 19.59 0.28
CA VAL A 94 -0.94 18.42 -0.56
C VAL A 94 -1.55 17.32 0.31
N ARG A 95 -2.69 16.77 -0.12
CA ARG A 95 -3.30 15.62 0.55
C ARG A 95 -2.55 14.35 0.23
N THR A 96 -2.60 13.39 1.14
CA THR A 96 -1.90 12.11 1.04
C THR A 96 -2.87 10.95 1.21
N LEU A 97 -2.69 9.90 0.41
CA LEU A 97 -3.56 8.73 0.39
C LEU A 97 -2.72 7.46 0.31
N ILE A 98 -2.97 6.49 1.19
CA ILE A 98 -2.46 5.12 1.05
C ILE A 98 -3.53 4.25 0.40
N ILE A 99 -3.17 3.54 -0.69
CA ILE A 99 -3.99 2.49 -1.29
C ILE A 99 -3.16 1.21 -1.34
N SER A 100 -3.52 0.22 -0.52
CA SER A 100 -2.75 -1.03 -0.39
C SER A 100 -3.62 -2.27 -0.56
N ALA A 101 -3.12 -3.26 -1.30
CA ALA A 101 -3.68 -4.62 -1.32
C ALA A 101 -3.24 -5.44 -0.08
N GLY A 102 -2.53 -4.83 0.86
CA GLY A 102 -2.19 -5.40 2.15
C GLY A 102 -3.35 -5.31 3.15
N LEU A 103 -2.98 -5.08 4.40
CA LEU A 103 -3.90 -5.07 5.55
C LEU A 103 -4.14 -3.66 6.07
N GLN A 104 -5.39 -3.37 6.39
CA GLN A 104 -5.84 -2.09 6.91
C GLN A 104 -5.23 -1.79 8.27
N GLU A 105 -4.95 -2.80 9.08
CA GLU A 105 -4.28 -2.66 10.37
C GLU A 105 -2.91 -1.99 10.22
N LEU A 106 -2.13 -2.38 9.19
CA LEU A 106 -0.85 -1.74 8.89
C LEU A 106 -1.04 -0.34 8.30
N ALA A 107 -2.00 -0.19 7.38
CA ALA A 107 -2.32 1.10 6.77
C ALA A 107 -2.78 2.12 7.83
N ASP A 108 -3.55 1.71 8.83
CA ASP A 108 -4.01 2.53 9.95
C ASP A 108 -2.84 2.94 10.86
N ILE A 109 -1.89 2.02 11.13
CA ILE A 109 -0.66 2.34 11.88
C ILE A 109 0.19 3.36 11.09
N ALA A 110 0.40 3.11 9.80
CA ALA A 110 1.16 4.01 8.92
C ALA A 110 0.52 5.39 8.83
N ALA A 111 -0.80 5.47 8.65
CA ALA A 111 -1.50 6.74 8.56
C ALA A 111 -1.36 7.56 9.85
N ARG A 112 -1.51 6.93 11.02
CA ARG A 112 -1.31 7.61 12.32
C ARG A 112 0.13 8.08 12.51
N ARG A 113 1.11 7.24 12.16
CA ARG A 113 2.53 7.54 12.39
C ARG A 113 3.09 8.59 11.44
N LEU A 114 2.69 8.53 10.17
CA LEU A 114 3.20 9.42 9.13
C LEU A 114 2.30 10.65 8.89
N GLY A 115 1.14 10.71 9.54
CA GLY A 115 0.18 11.80 9.37
C GLY A 115 -0.47 11.83 7.98
N VAL A 116 -0.81 10.65 7.43
CA VAL A 116 -1.47 10.52 6.12
C VAL A 116 -2.97 10.80 6.25
N ASP A 117 -3.55 11.55 5.30
CA ASP A 117 -4.95 11.99 5.36
C ASP A 117 -5.95 10.84 5.17
N TYR A 118 -5.65 9.90 4.28
CA TYR A 118 -6.54 8.80 3.91
C TYR A 118 -5.78 7.47 3.78
N ALA A 119 -6.40 6.36 4.18
CA ALA A 119 -5.82 5.03 4.01
C ALA A 119 -6.92 3.98 3.76
N ILE A 120 -6.74 3.17 2.71
CA ILE A 120 -7.64 2.07 2.39
C ILE A 120 -6.86 0.81 2.01
N ALA A 121 -7.23 -0.30 2.65
CA ALA A 121 -6.70 -1.64 2.42
C ALA A 121 -7.71 -2.71 2.84
N ASN A 122 -7.32 -3.98 2.90
CA ASN A 122 -8.22 -5.10 3.26
C ASN A 122 -8.29 -5.27 4.79
N ARG A 123 -9.45 -5.55 5.38
CA ARG A 123 -9.61 -5.59 6.85
C ARG A 123 -9.83 -7.00 7.38
N LEU A 124 -9.06 -7.39 8.39
CA LEU A 124 -9.25 -8.68 9.06
C LEU A 124 -10.56 -8.67 9.87
N VAL A 125 -11.28 -9.79 9.85
CA VAL A 125 -12.50 -9.95 10.64
C VAL A 125 -12.13 -10.48 12.03
N VAL A 126 -12.37 -9.66 13.05
CA VAL A 126 -12.05 -9.93 14.46
C VAL A 126 -13.35 -9.95 15.27
N VAL A 127 -13.51 -10.96 16.13
CA VAL A 127 -14.60 -11.08 17.09
C VAL A 127 -14.00 -11.38 18.46
N ASP A 128 -14.42 -10.62 19.49
CA ASP A 128 -13.91 -10.75 20.86
C ASP A 128 -12.38 -10.72 20.98
N GLY A 129 -11.73 -9.91 20.13
CA GLY A 129 -10.27 -9.76 20.10
C GLY A 129 -9.52 -10.92 19.43
N ILE A 130 -10.23 -11.84 18.76
CA ILE A 130 -9.65 -13.01 18.09
C ILE A 130 -9.95 -12.96 16.58
N LEU A 131 -8.96 -13.31 15.76
CA LEU A 131 -9.13 -13.44 14.31
C LEU A 131 -10.08 -14.61 14.00
N THR A 132 -11.14 -14.33 13.25
CA THR A 132 -12.10 -15.36 12.80
C THR A 132 -11.57 -16.18 11.61
N GLY A 133 -10.51 -15.68 10.97
CA GLY A 133 -9.99 -16.17 9.69
C GLY A 133 -10.79 -15.68 8.48
N GLY A 134 -11.63 -14.66 8.64
CA GLY A 134 -12.28 -13.94 7.56
C GLY A 134 -11.58 -12.61 7.23
N ILE A 135 -11.88 -12.08 6.05
CA ILE A 135 -11.36 -10.79 5.58
C ILE A 135 -12.42 -10.05 4.77
N GLU A 136 -12.47 -8.73 4.94
CA GLU A 136 -13.18 -7.79 4.08
C GLU A 136 -12.22 -7.29 3.01
N VAL A 137 -12.40 -7.78 1.77
CA VAL A 137 -11.58 -7.38 0.63
C VAL A 137 -12.15 -6.09 0.02
N ARG A 138 -11.39 -5.00 0.17
CA ARG A 138 -11.72 -3.66 -0.34
C ARG A 138 -10.78 -3.21 -1.46
N VAL A 139 -9.58 -3.81 -1.53
CA VAL A 139 -8.53 -3.50 -2.51
C VAL A 139 -7.96 -4.81 -3.06
N GLY A 140 -8.43 -5.22 -4.24
CA GLY A 140 -7.80 -6.28 -5.03
C GLY A 140 -6.55 -5.81 -5.79
N ILE A 141 -5.84 -6.75 -6.41
CA ILE A 141 -4.55 -6.50 -7.08
C ILE A 141 -4.63 -5.50 -8.27
N GLY A 142 -5.83 -5.22 -8.79
CA GLY A 142 -6.06 -4.25 -9.87
C GLY A 142 -7.06 -3.13 -9.51
N ASP A 143 -7.48 -3.03 -8.25
CA ASP A 143 -8.52 -2.08 -7.85
C ASP A 143 -7.99 -0.68 -7.56
N LYS A 144 -6.67 -0.52 -7.38
CA LYS A 144 -6.09 0.74 -6.90
C LYS A 144 -6.46 1.94 -7.78
N GLY A 145 -6.47 1.76 -9.11
CA GLY A 145 -6.92 2.81 -10.04
C GLY A 145 -8.36 3.24 -9.84
N ARG A 146 -9.30 2.30 -9.74
CA ARG A 146 -10.72 2.61 -9.50
C ARG A 146 -10.91 3.36 -8.17
N ILE A 147 -10.18 2.95 -7.14
CA ILE A 147 -10.21 3.60 -5.83
C ILE A 147 -9.64 5.02 -5.92
N LEU A 148 -8.51 5.21 -6.59
CA LEU A 148 -7.94 6.54 -6.80
C LEU A 148 -8.92 7.48 -7.52
N ARG A 149 -9.60 7.00 -8.58
CA ARG A 149 -10.66 7.78 -9.26
C ARG A 149 -11.76 8.21 -8.31
N SER A 150 -12.25 7.31 -7.45
CA SER A 150 -13.27 7.67 -6.45
C SER A 150 -12.78 8.72 -5.45
N PHE A 151 -11.51 8.68 -5.04
CA PHE A 151 -10.93 9.73 -4.20
C PHE A 151 -10.76 11.04 -4.94
N MET A 152 -10.38 11.02 -6.21
CA MET A 152 -10.30 12.22 -7.06
C MET A 152 -11.65 12.91 -7.17
N GLU A 153 -12.72 12.15 -7.42
CA GLU A 153 -14.10 12.66 -7.45
C GLU A 153 -14.51 13.24 -6.09
N PHE A 154 -14.31 12.49 -5.01
CA PHE A 154 -14.64 12.91 -3.64
C PHE A 154 -13.91 14.20 -3.23
N LEU A 155 -12.65 14.35 -3.65
CA LEU A 155 -11.82 15.51 -3.32
C LEU A 155 -11.95 16.66 -4.34
N CYS A 156 -12.67 16.45 -5.44
CA CYS A 156 -12.74 17.37 -6.57
C CYS A 156 -11.34 17.75 -7.10
N ILE A 157 -10.48 16.74 -7.31
CA ILE A 157 -9.10 16.90 -7.80
C ILE A 157 -8.98 16.29 -9.20
N ASP A 158 -8.56 17.10 -10.16
CA ASP A 158 -8.29 16.64 -11.52
C ASP A 158 -7.05 15.75 -11.59
N ARG A 159 -7.06 14.81 -12.53
CA ARG A 159 -5.95 13.86 -12.77
C ARG A 159 -4.58 14.51 -12.83
N GLY A 160 -4.45 15.65 -13.52
CA GLY A 160 -3.16 16.35 -13.69
C GLY A 160 -2.53 16.86 -12.38
N ALA A 161 -3.34 16.97 -11.31
CA ALA A 161 -2.92 17.37 -9.98
C ALA A 161 -2.70 16.17 -9.03
N VAL A 162 -2.70 14.94 -9.54
CA VAL A 162 -2.47 13.71 -8.76
C VAL A 162 -1.13 13.09 -9.14
N ALA A 163 -0.31 12.81 -8.13
CA ALA A 163 0.85 11.94 -8.27
C ALA A 163 0.59 10.58 -7.62
N ALA A 164 1.20 9.52 -8.16
CA ALA A 164 1.21 8.18 -7.57
C ALA A 164 2.64 7.68 -7.38
N VAL A 165 2.88 6.97 -6.28
CA VAL A 165 4.16 6.35 -5.93
C VAL A 165 3.91 4.88 -5.59
N GLY A 166 4.63 3.98 -6.27
CA GLY A 166 4.50 2.54 -6.07
C GLY A 166 5.69 1.77 -6.64
N ASP A 167 5.72 0.45 -6.44
CA ASP A 167 6.89 -0.39 -6.73
C ASP A 167 6.55 -1.68 -7.51
N ASP A 168 5.29 -2.12 -7.55
CA ASP A 168 4.94 -3.45 -8.07
C ASP A 168 3.71 -3.45 -9.00
N ILE A 169 3.39 -4.61 -9.56
CA ILE A 169 2.34 -4.80 -10.57
C ILE A 169 0.97 -4.31 -10.11
N SER A 170 0.71 -4.32 -8.80
CA SER A 170 -0.55 -3.81 -8.24
C SER A 170 -0.75 -2.30 -8.46
N ASP A 171 0.35 -1.58 -8.68
CA ASP A 171 0.37 -0.12 -8.87
C ASP A 171 0.18 0.29 -10.32
N ILE A 172 0.19 -0.65 -11.26
CA ILE A 172 -0.07 -0.32 -12.68
C ILE A 172 -1.46 0.34 -12.81
N SER A 173 -2.48 -0.24 -12.18
CA SER A 173 -3.83 0.36 -12.18
C SER A 173 -3.86 1.73 -11.50
N LEU A 174 -3.05 1.94 -10.45
CA LEU A 174 -2.92 3.23 -9.78
C LEU A 174 -2.30 4.27 -10.72
N PHE A 175 -1.26 3.87 -11.45
CA PHE A 175 -0.51 4.71 -12.37
C PHE A 175 -1.35 5.13 -13.57
N GLU A 176 -2.18 4.23 -14.10
CA GLU A 176 -3.11 4.53 -15.21
C GLU A 176 -4.02 5.73 -14.91
N GLU A 177 -4.31 6.01 -13.64
CA GLU A 177 -5.20 7.07 -13.17
C GLU A 177 -4.49 8.33 -12.67
N ALA A 178 -3.23 8.22 -12.29
CA ALA A 178 -2.44 9.39 -11.87
C ALA A 178 -2.02 10.25 -13.07
N GLY A 179 -1.81 11.56 -12.82
CA GLY A 179 -1.24 12.49 -13.78
C GLY A 179 0.29 12.53 -13.76
N PHE A 180 0.91 11.96 -12.72
CA PHE A 180 2.36 11.79 -12.61
C PHE A 180 2.69 10.55 -11.79
N ARG A 181 3.63 9.73 -12.27
CA ARG A 181 3.87 8.38 -11.76
C ARG A 181 5.33 8.18 -11.41
N ILE A 182 5.59 7.84 -10.15
CA ILE A 182 6.92 7.56 -9.64
C ILE A 182 6.99 6.08 -9.29
N ALA A 183 7.83 5.34 -10.02
CA ALA A 183 8.21 4.00 -9.62
C ALA A 183 9.38 4.10 -8.63
N PHE A 184 9.14 3.78 -7.35
CA PHE A 184 10.17 3.81 -6.31
C PHE A 184 10.68 2.39 -6.06
N ASN A 185 11.97 2.15 -6.31
CA ASN A 185 12.60 0.82 -6.25
C ASN A 185 11.76 -0.31 -6.91
N PRO A 186 11.31 -0.15 -8.17
CA PRO A 186 10.33 -1.05 -8.75
C PRO A 186 10.85 -2.49 -8.87
N LYS A 187 10.02 -3.44 -8.43
CA LYS A 187 10.32 -4.88 -8.39
C LYS A 187 10.26 -5.55 -9.76
N VAL A 188 9.43 -5.03 -10.67
CA VAL A 188 9.22 -5.61 -12.00
C VAL A 188 9.35 -4.57 -13.11
N GLU A 189 9.88 -5.02 -14.25
CA GLU A 189 10.11 -4.18 -15.43
C GLU A 189 8.83 -3.54 -15.99
N ALA A 190 7.69 -4.20 -15.81
CA ALA A 190 6.40 -3.66 -16.25
C ALA A 190 6.08 -2.30 -15.59
N VAL A 191 6.39 -2.14 -14.30
CA VAL A 191 6.15 -0.90 -13.54
C VAL A 191 7.07 0.22 -14.01
N ARG A 192 8.34 -0.09 -14.29
CA ARG A 192 9.31 0.87 -14.84
C ARG A 192 8.81 1.50 -16.14
N LYS A 193 8.25 0.67 -17.03
CA LYS A 193 7.77 1.10 -18.36
C LYS A 193 6.54 2.01 -18.32
N VAL A 194 5.74 1.93 -17.25
CA VAL A 194 4.52 2.74 -17.10
C VAL A 194 4.72 3.95 -16.17
N ALA A 195 5.90 4.14 -15.60
CA ALA A 195 6.21 5.30 -14.77
C ALA A 195 6.73 6.49 -15.59
N ASP A 196 6.50 7.71 -15.12
CA ASP A 196 7.12 8.91 -15.70
C ASP A 196 8.56 9.08 -15.19
N VAL A 197 8.82 8.65 -13.96
CA VAL A 197 10.14 8.65 -13.33
C VAL A 197 10.35 7.34 -12.56
N VAL A 198 11.55 6.78 -12.68
CA VAL A 198 12.04 5.69 -11.83
C VAL A 198 13.04 6.27 -10.85
N VAL A 199 12.85 5.98 -9.56
CA VAL A 199 13.75 6.40 -8.48
C VAL A 199 14.27 5.16 -7.77
N GLU A 200 15.59 4.97 -7.77
CA GLU A 200 16.27 3.93 -7.01
C GLU A 200 17.03 4.55 -5.85
N SER A 201 16.58 4.30 -4.63
CA SER A 201 17.16 4.91 -3.42
C SER A 201 16.76 4.18 -2.15
N ALA A 202 17.63 4.21 -1.14
CA ALA A 202 17.29 3.76 0.21
C ALA A 202 16.40 4.77 0.97
N ASP A 203 16.23 5.98 0.42
CA ASP A 203 15.58 7.10 1.11
C ASP A 203 14.48 7.72 0.26
N LEU A 204 13.27 7.80 0.81
CA LEU A 204 12.09 8.30 0.13
C LEU A 204 12.20 9.80 -0.18
N ARG A 205 13.05 10.57 0.51
CA ARG A 205 13.29 12.01 0.20
C ARG A 205 13.73 12.23 -1.24
N SER A 206 14.31 11.21 -1.88
CA SER A 206 14.70 11.23 -3.29
C SER A 206 13.54 11.49 -4.26
N ILE A 207 12.27 11.31 -3.84
CA ILE A 207 11.11 11.61 -4.69
C ILE A 207 10.70 13.09 -4.64
N LEU A 208 11.12 13.85 -3.62
CA LEU A 208 10.68 15.24 -3.42
C LEU A 208 11.03 16.18 -4.57
N PRO A 209 12.19 16.10 -5.23
CA PRO A 209 12.49 16.90 -6.42
C PRO A 209 11.46 16.79 -7.55
N TYR A 210 10.71 15.69 -7.59
CA TYR A 210 9.66 15.47 -8.60
C TYR A 210 8.27 15.90 -8.13
N LEU A 211 8.06 16.01 -6.81
CA LEU A 211 6.78 16.38 -6.21
C LEU A 211 6.70 17.85 -5.82
N MET A 212 7.84 18.51 -5.61
CA MET A 212 7.94 19.83 -5.01
C MET A 212 8.71 20.81 -5.90
N GLU A 213 8.26 22.05 -5.91
CA GLU A 213 8.99 23.20 -6.45
C GLU A 213 9.80 23.83 -5.31
N PHE A 214 11.12 23.88 -5.52
CA PHE A 214 12.11 24.48 -4.63
C PHE A 214 12.44 25.91 -5.07
#